data_AF-A0A1C7DBC2-F1
#
_entry.id   AF-A0A1C7DBC2-F1
#
_cell.length_a   1.000
_cell.length_b   1.000
_cell.length_c   1.000
_cell.angle_alpha   90.00
_cell.angle_beta   90.00
_cell.angle_gamma   90.00
#
_symmetry.space_group_name_H-M   'P 1'
#
loop_
_entity.id
_entity.type
_entity.pdbx_description
1 polymer ?
#
loop_
_entity_poly.entity_id
_entity_poly.type
_entity_poly.pdbx_seq_one_letter_code
_entity_poly.pdbx_strand_id
1 'polypeptide(L)'
;MTDMIMKKANPIKRLRAKGFNRKRGWKFAGAVAERQDHPTWPVDFWLYKWVETGTSTELRDPIHGHRRMVRVWFVEADGVRHGFAADELSNGVWGFFLPA
;
A
#
# COMPACT_ATOMS: atom_id res chain seq x y z
N MET A 1 16.64 -12.41 6.93
CA MET A 1 16.62 -11.53 5.74
C MET A 1 15.53 -10.44 5.86
N THR A 2 15.13 -10.09 7.09
CA THR A 2 14.02 -9.17 7.40
C THR A 2 14.55 -7.89 8.06
N ASP A 3 15.71 -7.97 8.72
CA ASP A 3 16.37 -6.86 9.43
C ASP A 3 16.89 -5.74 8.52
N MET A 4 16.99 -5.96 7.21
CA MET A 4 17.58 -5.00 6.27
C MET A 4 16.56 -4.01 5.67
N ILE A 5 15.25 -4.31 5.76
CA ILE A 5 14.17 -3.49 5.19
C ILE A 5 13.81 -2.28 6.09
N MET A 6 14.21 -2.31 7.37
CA MET A 6 13.89 -1.27 8.35
C MET A 6 15.07 -0.32 8.65
N LYS A 7 15.91 0.03 7.67
CA LYS A 7 16.60 1.35 7.75
C LYS A 7 15.49 2.39 7.78
N LYS A 8 15.12 2.88 8.98
CA LYS A 8 13.99 3.81 9.22
C LYS A 8 13.89 4.80 8.06
N ALA A 9 12.90 4.59 7.20
CA ALA A 9 12.77 5.40 5.99
C ALA A 9 12.80 6.88 6.37
N ASN A 10 13.62 7.64 5.66
CA ASN A 10 13.93 9.02 6.00
C ASN A 10 12.63 9.82 6.27
N PRO A 11 12.49 10.48 7.45
CA PRO A 11 11.27 11.19 7.82
C PRO A 11 10.81 12.22 6.79
N ILE A 12 11.75 12.90 6.12
CA ILE A 12 11.46 13.87 5.06
C ILE A 12 10.86 13.17 3.84
N LYS A 13 11.38 11.99 3.46
CA LYS A 13 10.81 11.19 2.35
C LYS A 13 9.39 10.75 2.69
N ARG A 14 9.16 10.25 3.91
CA ARG A 14 7.82 9.87 4.40
C ARG A 14 6.85 11.05 4.38
N LEU A 15 7.27 12.23 4.86
CA LEU A 15 6.42 13.42 4.87
C LEU A 15 6.07 13.88 3.45
N ARG A 16 7.05 13.91 2.55
CA ARG A 16 6.83 14.26 1.14
C ARG A 16 5.90 13.26 0.44
N ALA A 17 6.08 11.96 0.67
CA ALA A 17 5.20 10.92 0.14
C ALA A 17 3.78 11.07 0.68
N LYS A 18 3.62 11.26 1.99
CA LYS A 18 2.32 11.50 2.64
C LYS A 18 1.57 12.66 2.00
N GLY A 19 2.23 13.82 1.85
CA GLY A 19 1.60 15.00 1.25
C GLY A 19 1.23 14.80 -0.23
N PHE A 20 2.12 14.16 -1.00
CA PHE A 20 1.87 13.87 -2.42
C PHE A 20 0.70 12.90 -2.62
N ASN A 21 0.66 11.81 -1.84
CA ASN A 21 -0.36 10.77 -1.95
C ASN A 21 -1.72 11.28 -1.47
N ARG A 22 -1.77 12.05 -0.36
CA ARG A 22 -3.04 12.63 0.14
C ARG A 22 -3.71 13.55 -0.87
N LYS A 23 -2.94 14.37 -1.60
CA LYS A 23 -3.48 15.23 -2.67
C LYS A 23 -4.11 14.44 -3.83
N ARG A 24 -3.86 13.14 -3.90
CA ARG A 24 -4.41 12.21 -4.90
C ARG A 24 -5.48 11.28 -4.32
N GLY A 25 -5.92 11.52 -3.08
CA GLY A 25 -6.94 10.72 -2.42
C GLY A 25 -6.42 9.42 -1.78
N TRP A 26 -5.12 9.29 -1.53
CA TRP A 26 -4.53 8.06 -1.00
C TRP A 26 -3.70 8.28 0.26
N LYS A 27 -3.90 7.41 1.26
CA LYS A 27 -3.14 7.35 2.51
C LYS A 27 -2.37 6.04 2.56
N PHE A 28 -1.06 6.11 2.79
CA PHE A 28 -0.27 4.92 3.04
C PHE A 28 -0.72 4.26 4.35
N ALA A 29 -1.16 3.01 4.27
CA ALA A 29 -1.59 2.21 5.41
C ALA A 29 -0.41 1.46 6.04
N GLY A 30 0.56 1.06 5.23
CA GLY A 30 1.73 0.33 5.69
C GLY A 30 2.32 -0.52 4.58
N ALA A 31 3.40 -1.23 4.92
CA ALA A 31 3.96 -2.26 4.07
C ALA A 31 4.17 -3.51 4.92
N VAL A 32 3.80 -4.66 4.36
CA VAL A 32 3.92 -5.97 4.98
C VAL A 32 4.63 -6.92 4.02
N ALA A 33 5.27 -7.95 4.56
CA ALA A 33 5.71 -9.02 3.69
C ALA A 33 4.48 -9.71 3.07
N GLU A 34 4.65 -10.32 1.91
CA GLU A 34 3.60 -11.13 1.30
C GLU A 34 3.09 -12.18 2.31
N ARG A 35 1.76 -12.32 2.39
CA ARG A 35 1.06 -13.24 3.32
C ARG A 35 1.24 -12.93 4.81
N GLN A 36 1.64 -11.71 5.16
CA GLN A 36 1.59 -11.21 6.55
C GLN A 36 0.41 -10.27 6.74
N ASP A 37 -0.24 -10.40 7.89
CA ASP A 37 -1.36 -9.54 8.30
C ASP A 37 -0.97 -8.06 8.29
N HIS A 38 -1.87 -7.23 7.78
CA HIS A 38 -1.73 -5.79 7.87
C HIS A 38 -2.46 -5.25 9.12
N PRO A 39 -1.75 -4.75 10.15
CA PRO A 39 -2.32 -4.55 11.49
C PRO A 39 -3.39 -3.46 11.59
N THR A 40 -3.56 -2.62 10.57
CA THR A 40 -4.49 -1.48 10.60
C THR A 40 -5.75 -1.66 9.76
N TRP A 41 -5.99 -2.85 9.21
CA TRP A 41 -7.20 -3.09 8.43
C TRP A 41 -8.05 -4.17 9.13
N PRO A 42 -9.39 -4.02 9.18
CA PRO A 42 -10.28 -4.97 9.85
C PRO A 42 -10.28 -6.41 9.31
N VAL A 43 -9.71 -6.66 8.14
CA VAL A 43 -9.64 -7.98 7.51
C VAL A 43 -8.25 -8.23 6.96
N ASP A 44 -7.82 -9.48 6.89
CA ASP A 44 -6.56 -9.84 6.22
C ASP A 44 -6.76 -9.83 4.69
N PHE A 45 -6.04 -8.95 3.98
CA PHE A 45 -6.06 -8.84 2.51
C PHE A 45 -5.81 -10.16 1.83
N TRP A 46 -4.96 -11.00 2.42
CA TRP A 46 -4.49 -12.21 1.79
C TRP A 46 -5.54 -13.33 1.78
N LEU A 47 -6.55 -13.25 2.65
CA LEU A 47 -7.64 -14.22 2.71
C LEU A 47 -8.70 -14.03 1.63
N TYR A 48 -8.72 -12.87 0.97
CA TYR A 48 -9.71 -12.54 -0.05
C TYR A 48 -9.06 -12.47 -1.43
N LYS A 49 -9.84 -12.82 -2.46
CA LYS A 49 -9.39 -12.65 -3.85
C LYS A 49 -9.31 -11.16 -4.18
N TRP A 50 -8.13 -10.69 -4.56
CA TRP A 50 -7.96 -9.34 -5.09
C TRP A 50 -8.51 -9.29 -6.50
N VAL A 51 -9.30 -8.26 -6.79
CA VAL A 51 -9.87 -8.01 -8.11
C VAL A 51 -9.32 -6.70 -8.63
N GLU A 52 -8.71 -6.74 -9.81
CA GLU A 52 -8.26 -5.53 -10.50
C GLU A 52 -9.45 -4.67 -10.91
N THR A 53 -9.35 -3.37 -10.66
CA THR A 53 -10.34 -2.41 -11.17
C THR A 53 -10.06 -1.99 -12.62
N GLY A 54 -8.91 -2.38 -13.18
CA GLY A 54 -8.39 -1.85 -14.44
C GLY A 54 -7.83 -0.42 -14.35
N THR A 55 -7.80 0.17 -13.15
CA THR A 55 -7.28 1.54 -12.92
C THR A 55 -5.95 1.53 -12.16
N SER A 56 -5.18 2.61 -12.31
CA SER A 56 -3.91 2.81 -11.62
C SER A 56 -3.76 4.28 -11.22
N THR A 57 -2.96 4.54 -10.20
CA THR A 57 -2.69 5.90 -9.69
C THR A 57 -1.19 6.13 -9.49
N GLU A 58 -0.72 7.34 -9.78
CA GLU A 58 0.67 7.72 -9.52
C GLU A 58 0.84 8.03 -8.02
N LEU A 59 1.55 7.17 -7.29
CA LEU A 59 1.84 7.36 -5.87
C LEU A 59 3.33 7.43 -5.61
N ARG A 60 3.69 8.01 -4.47
CA ARG A 60 5.06 8.05 -3.98
C ARG A 60 5.24 7.01 -2.90
N ASP A 61 6.17 6.10 -3.11
CA ASP A 61 6.61 5.11 -2.13
C ASP A 61 7.21 5.82 -0.90
N PRO A 62 6.65 5.63 0.32
CA PRO A 62 7.18 6.23 1.54
C PRO A 62 8.49 5.61 2.05
N ILE A 63 8.90 4.44 1.55
CA ILE A 63 10.14 3.74 1.93
C ILE A 63 11.33 4.33 1.15
N HIS A 64 11.31 4.26 -0.17
CA HIS A 64 12.42 4.67 -1.02
C HIS A 64 12.25 6.10 -1.57
N GLY A 65 11.02 6.59 -1.69
CA GLY A 65 10.69 7.93 -2.17
C GLY A 65 10.47 8.03 -3.68
N HIS A 66 10.42 6.91 -4.39
CA HIS A 66 10.17 6.86 -5.83
C HIS A 66 8.69 7.09 -6.14
N ARG A 67 8.41 7.68 -7.31
CA ARG A 67 7.05 7.69 -7.87
C ARG A 67 6.82 6.39 -8.63
N ARG A 68 5.63 5.83 -8.51
CA ARG A 68 5.26 4.53 -9.09
C ARG A 68 3.80 4.61 -9.55
N MET A 69 3.49 3.95 -10.66
CA MET A 69 2.10 3.66 -11.01
C MET A 69 1.66 2.46 -10.19
N VAL A 70 0.72 2.66 -9.28
CA VAL A 70 0.21 1.65 -8.36
C VAL A 70 -1.16 1.21 -8.84
N ARG A 71 -1.36 -0.10 -8.99
CA ARG A 71 -2.65 -0.68 -9.39
C ARG A 71 -3.69 -0.50 -8.29
N VAL A 72 -4.94 -0.27 -8.69
CA VAL A 72 -6.08 -0.18 -7.79
C VAL A 72 -6.88 -1.47 -7.85
N TRP A 73 -7.13 -2.02 -6.68
CA TRP A 73 -7.77 -3.30 -6.43
C TRP A 73 -9.00 -3.11 -5.57
N PHE A 74 -9.86 -4.12 -5.52
CA PHE A 74 -10.79 -4.29 -4.43
C PHE A 74 -10.81 -5.75 -3.96
N VAL A 75 -11.23 -5.95 -2.72
CA VAL A 75 -11.67 -7.24 -2.18
C VAL A 75 -13.16 -7.13 -1.85
N GLU A 76 -13.87 -8.25 -1.92
CA GLU A 76 -15.23 -8.37 -1.41
C GLU A 76 -15.19 -9.17 -0.12
N ALA A 77 -15.50 -8.51 1.00
CA ALA A 77 -15.56 -9.11 2.33
C ALA A 77 -16.94 -8.82 2.92
N ASP A 78 -17.63 -9.86 3.39
CA ASP A 78 -18.97 -9.76 3.99
C ASP A 78 -19.99 -9.01 3.11
N GLY A 79 -19.91 -9.19 1.78
CA GLY A 79 -20.77 -8.52 0.81
C GLY A 79 -20.45 -7.04 0.56
N VAL A 80 -19.36 -6.53 1.14
CA VAL A 80 -18.91 -5.15 0.98
C VAL A 80 -17.61 -5.11 0.16
N ARG A 81 -17.55 -4.18 -0.80
CA ARG A 81 -16.33 -3.92 -1.58
C ARG A 81 -15.42 -2.95 -0.85
N HIS A 82 -14.19 -3.39 -0.58
CA HIS A 82 -13.14 -2.56 0.01
C HIS A 82 -12.08 -2.28 -1.04
N GLY A 83 -12.03 -1.03 -1.53
CA GLY A 83 -11.06 -0.57 -2.52
C GLY A 83 -9.73 -0.13 -1.90
N PHE A 84 -8.63 -0.41 -2.58
CA PHE A 84 -7.28 -0.05 -2.15
C PHE A 84 -6.32 0.02 -3.33
N ALA A 85 -5.20 0.71 -3.17
CA ALA A 85 -4.09 0.60 -4.10
C ALA A 85 -2.97 -0.21 -3.44
N ALA A 86 -2.37 -1.13 -4.19
CA ALA A 86 -1.29 -1.97 -3.70
C ALA A 86 -0.32 -2.33 -4.82
N ASP A 87 0.95 -2.37 -4.46
CA ASP A 87 2.01 -2.84 -5.34
C ASP A 87 3.24 -3.27 -4.52
N GLU A 88 4.09 -4.07 -5.14
CA GLU A 88 5.33 -4.56 -4.55
C GLU A 88 6.38 -3.43 -4.54
N LEU A 89 6.78 -3.00 -3.33
CA LEU A 89 7.74 -1.91 -3.13
C LEU A 89 9.19 -2.40 -3.08
N SER A 90 9.36 -3.67 -2.71
CA SER A 90 10.62 -4.42 -2.59
C SER A 90 10.28 -5.89 -2.74
N ASN A 91 11.25 -6.74 -3.10
CA ASN A 91 11.05 -8.19 -3.24
C ASN A 91 10.33 -8.79 -2.01
N GLY A 92 9.13 -9.33 -2.24
CA GLY A 92 8.24 -9.92 -1.23
C GLY A 92 7.60 -8.94 -0.25
N VAL A 93 7.66 -7.62 -0.52
CA VAL A 93 7.13 -6.56 0.36
C VAL A 93 6.11 -5.71 -0.38
N TRP A 94 4.87 -5.78 0.07
CA TRP A 94 3.74 -5.08 -0.52
C TRP A 94 3.42 -3.82 0.25
N GLY A 95 3.30 -2.70 -0.47
CA GLY A 95 2.85 -1.44 0.07
C GLY A 95 1.37 -1.23 -0.17
N PHE A 96 0.64 -0.82 0.87
CA PHE A 96 -0.80 -0.64 0.85
C PHE A 96 -1.19 0.82 1.02
N PHE A 97 -2.14 1.27 0.21
CA PHE A 97 -2.71 2.60 0.25
C PHE A 97 -4.23 2.52 0.27
N LEU A 98 -4.82 3.21 1.24
CA LEU A 98 -6.26 3.30 1.41
C LEU A 98 -6.78 4.65 0.90
N PRO A 99 -8.04 4.71 0.44
CA PRO A 99 -8.71 5.99 0.21
C PRO A 99 -8.56 6.93 1.42
N ALA A 100 -8.19 8.19 1.16
CA ALA A 100 -7.83 9.19 2.18
C ALA A 100 -9.00 10.04 2.65
#